data_AF-A0A7Y0EFL2-F1
#
_entry.id   AF-A0A7Y0EFL2-F1
#
_cell.length_a   1.000
_cell.length_b   1.000
_cell.length_c   1.000
_cell.angle_alpha   90.00
_cell.angle_beta   90.00
_cell.angle_gamma   90.00
#
_symmetry.space_group_name_H-M   'P 1'
#
loop_
_entity.id
_entity.type
_entity.pdbx_description
1 polymer ?
#
loop_
_entity_poly.entity_id
_entity_poly.type
_entity_poly.pdbx_seq_one_letter_code
_entity_poly.pdbx_strand_id
1 'polypeptide(L)'
;MNVKEEIFNVTKSELERIYMTKVNTNLILLRGSYANKEDIINKLKKDPITIINQIIPHIVTEELKFSTSIESNDDVREDHPINIYDILHINHFSLITDVSDITYVFEDYLGNITEGSYYGIDAYMDYFNNYSGKISIKGTYTRPGFQPELTLMDIDSALKTKVKLSVTGLANEVNTPSWVYYLVEGCINYVNNNYRMALFNIFASLDNFIEDMIREILDYYLMNYKRFLDTYVDDNKAYLEAKIYLQDKIKNCSRDNRRLVEKLKDIMSEVNIKGNNPSFQQLCNIYKIEFKKIETYRNKVAHGEPCDEEPNFGESLYYILTIILSILNVFDFEKDQWQNIIR
;
A
#
# COMPACT_ATOMS: atom_id res chain seq x y z
N MET A 1 -8.60 40.93 -12.83
CA MET A 1 -8.21 39.51 -12.66
C MET A 1 -9.47 38.68 -12.89
N ASN A 2 -9.41 37.61 -13.69
CA ASN A 2 -10.59 36.83 -14.04
C ASN A 2 -10.98 35.95 -12.85
N VAL A 3 -12.18 36.11 -12.29
CA VAL A 3 -12.66 35.34 -11.12
C VAL A 3 -12.58 33.82 -11.37
N LYS A 4 -12.71 33.39 -12.64
CA LYS A 4 -12.49 31.99 -13.02
C LYS A 4 -11.03 31.54 -12.85
N GLU A 5 -10.07 32.38 -13.20
CA GLU A 5 -8.64 32.07 -13.01
C GLU A 5 -8.29 32.06 -11.51
N GLU A 6 -8.89 32.93 -10.71
CA GLU A 6 -8.67 32.97 -9.26
C GLU A 6 -9.23 31.72 -8.57
N ILE A 7 -10.49 31.34 -8.87
CA ILE A 7 -11.10 30.10 -8.37
C ILE A 7 -10.28 28.89 -8.87
N PHE A 8 -9.87 28.86 -10.13
CA PHE A 8 -9.08 27.76 -10.69
C PHE A 8 -7.70 27.63 -10.03
N ASN A 9 -7.01 28.74 -9.76
CA ASN A 9 -5.68 28.72 -9.13
C ASN A 9 -5.75 28.35 -7.64
N VAL A 10 -6.79 28.77 -6.92
CA VAL A 10 -7.05 28.34 -5.53
C VAL A 10 -7.36 26.85 -5.50
N THR A 11 -8.22 26.37 -6.42
CA THR A 11 -8.55 24.96 -6.62
C THR A 11 -7.32 24.10 -6.84
N LYS A 12 -6.43 24.58 -7.71
CA LYS A 12 -5.17 23.92 -7.99
C LYS A 12 -4.31 23.78 -6.73
N SER A 13 -4.04 24.88 -6.02
CA SER A 13 -3.14 24.83 -4.85
C SER A 13 -3.71 24.01 -3.69
N GLU A 14 -5.03 23.97 -3.53
CA GLU A 14 -5.68 23.31 -2.41
C GLU A 14 -5.87 21.81 -2.67
N LEU A 15 -6.19 21.42 -3.92
CA LEU A 15 -6.11 20.02 -4.35
C LEU A 15 -4.67 19.53 -4.28
N GLU A 16 -3.71 20.26 -4.86
CA GLU A 16 -2.28 19.95 -4.72
C GLU A 16 -1.91 19.82 -3.24
N ARG A 17 -2.32 20.73 -2.35
CA ARG A 17 -2.03 20.62 -0.90
C ARG A 17 -2.69 19.39 -0.25
N ILE A 18 -3.97 19.11 -0.51
CA ILE A 18 -4.69 17.96 0.06
C ILE A 18 -4.02 16.63 -0.34
N TYR A 19 -3.61 16.52 -1.61
CA TYR A 19 -2.97 15.31 -2.14
C TYR A 19 -1.49 15.21 -1.76
N MET A 20 -0.73 16.31 -1.87
CA MET A 20 0.70 16.37 -1.58
C MET A 20 1.01 16.19 -0.09
N THR A 21 0.17 16.68 0.82
CA THR A 21 0.45 16.57 2.28
C THR A 21 0.32 15.13 2.79
N LYS A 22 -0.44 14.27 2.11
CA LYS A 22 -0.59 12.84 2.48
C LYS A 22 0.44 11.92 1.79
N VAL A 23 1.05 12.33 0.68
CA VAL A 23 1.91 11.47 -0.16
C VAL A 23 3.39 11.90 -0.13
N ASN A 24 3.70 13.20 -0.01
CA ASN A 24 5.08 13.70 -0.16
C ASN A 24 6.03 13.39 0.99
N THR A 25 5.54 12.99 2.16
CA THR A 25 6.45 12.78 3.30
C THR A 25 7.37 11.57 3.06
N ASN A 26 7.02 10.63 2.16
CA ASN A 26 7.77 9.40 1.93
C ASN A 26 8.38 9.23 0.52
N LEU A 27 8.06 10.09 -0.46
CA LEU A 27 8.65 10.01 -1.82
C LEU A 27 9.94 10.83 -1.99
N ILE A 28 10.43 11.49 -0.94
CA ILE A 28 11.65 12.27 -0.98
C ILE A 28 12.87 11.35 -0.77
N LEU A 29 13.68 11.26 -1.84
CA LEU A 29 15.11 10.88 -1.90
C LEU A 29 15.45 9.37 -1.88
N LEU A 30 15.44 8.70 -3.05
CA LEU A 30 16.36 7.58 -3.31
C LEU A 30 16.84 7.60 -4.78
N ARG A 31 18.06 8.07 -5.04
CA ARG A 31 18.67 8.06 -6.39
C ARG A 31 19.34 6.70 -6.65
N GLY A 32 18.99 6.04 -7.75
CA GLY A 32 19.58 4.79 -8.24
C GLY A 32 19.60 4.73 -9.78
N SER A 33 20.40 3.83 -10.36
CA SER A 33 20.72 3.78 -11.81
C SER A 33 19.56 3.37 -12.72
N TYR A 34 19.63 3.79 -13.99
CA TYR A 34 18.67 3.57 -15.10
C TYR A 34 18.09 2.15 -15.19
N ALA A 35 16.92 1.91 -14.61
CA ALA A 35 16.06 0.79 -14.97
C ALA A 35 15.17 1.20 -16.16
N ASN A 36 15.19 0.43 -17.24
CA ASN A 36 14.24 0.64 -18.34
C ASN A 36 12.86 0.06 -17.96
N LYS A 37 11.81 0.39 -18.71
CA LYS A 37 10.42 -0.09 -18.47
C LYS A 37 10.34 -1.61 -18.25
N GLU A 38 11.05 -2.36 -19.09
CA GLU A 38 11.05 -3.83 -19.05
C GLU A 38 11.66 -4.35 -17.75
N ASP A 39 12.71 -3.71 -17.24
CA ASP A 39 13.32 -4.06 -15.95
C ASP A 39 12.32 -3.87 -14.79
N ILE A 40 11.54 -2.79 -14.80
CA ILE A 40 10.56 -2.50 -13.75
C ILE A 40 9.40 -3.51 -13.81
N ILE A 41 8.88 -3.79 -15.01
CA ILE A 41 7.86 -4.82 -15.23
C ILE A 41 8.37 -6.17 -14.71
N ASN A 42 9.62 -6.51 -14.98
CA ASN A 42 10.23 -7.76 -14.50
C ASN A 42 10.43 -7.76 -12.97
N LYS A 43 10.81 -6.63 -12.36
CA LYS A 43 10.87 -6.50 -10.89
C LYS A 43 9.50 -6.69 -10.25
N LEU A 44 8.47 -6.01 -10.77
CA LEU A 44 7.08 -6.14 -10.31
C LEU A 44 6.52 -7.55 -10.51
N LYS A 45 6.95 -8.25 -11.58
CA LYS A 45 6.58 -9.64 -11.82
C LYS A 45 7.26 -10.61 -10.86
N LYS A 46 8.49 -10.32 -10.44
CA LYS A 46 9.29 -11.22 -9.59
C LYS A 46 8.97 -11.04 -8.11
N ASP A 47 8.84 -9.80 -7.66
CA ASP A 47 8.67 -9.47 -6.25
C ASP A 47 7.82 -8.20 -6.07
N PRO A 48 6.51 -8.28 -6.34
CA PRO A 48 5.64 -7.12 -6.26
C PRO A 48 5.53 -6.58 -4.84
N ILE A 49 5.58 -7.44 -3.81
CA ILE A 49 5.44 -7.06 -2.40
C ILE A 49 6.57 -6.12 -1.97
N THR A 50 7.83 -6.49 -2.26
CA THR A 50 8.97 -5.64 -1.93
C THR A 50 8.86 -4.26 -2.58
N ILE A 51 8.37 -4.19 -3.81
CA ILE A 51 8.19 -2.92 -4.51
C ILE A 51 7.07 -2.09 -3.87
N ILE A 52 5.90 -2.66 -3.61
CA ILE A 52 4.81 -1.89 -2.99
C ILE A 52 5.17 -1.38 -1.59
N ASN A 53 5.91 -2.18 -0.81
CA ASN A 53 6.38 -1.80 0.53
C ASN A 53 7.30 -0.56 0.49
N GLN A 54 7.98 -0.30 -0.63
CA GLN A 54 8.85 0.87 -0.79
C GLN A 54 8.10 2.14 -1.22
N ILE A 55 7.00 1.99 -1.97
CA ILE A 55 6.37 3.11 -2.68
C ILE A 55 5.05 3.57 -2.06
N ILE A 56 4.39 2.69 -1.31
CA ILE A 56 3.08 2.98 -0.73
C ILE A 56 3.27 3.49 0.70
N PRO A 57 2.98 4.78 0.98
CA PRO A 57 3.31 5.41 2.26
C PRO A 57 2.50 4.90 3.45
N HIS A 58 1.42 4.16 3.20
CA HIS A 58 0.56 3.58 4.25
C HIS A 58 1.10 2.24 4.78
N ILE A 59 2.05 1.63 4.06
CA ILE A 59 2.70 0.41 4.52
C ILE A 59 3.80 0.82 5.50
N VAL A 60 3.71 0.31 6.72
CA VAL A 60 4.64 0.61 7.81
C VAL A 60 5.29 -0.67 8.30
N THR A 61 6.50 -0.53 8.82
CA THR A 61 7.21 -1.60 9.53
C THR A 61 7.24 -1.27 11.01
N GLU A 62 6.73 -2.17 11.85
CA GLU A 62 6.70 -2.02 13.29
C GLU A 62 7.33 -3.23 13.99
N GLU A 63 8.11 -2.97 15.04
CA GLU A 63 8.62 -4.01 15.92
C GLU A 63 7.56 -4.34 16.97
N LEU A 64 7.08 -5.59 16.97
CA LEU A 64 6.09 -6.09 17.91
C LEU A 64 6.74 -7.04 18.93
N LYS A 65 6.18 -7.03 20.14
CA LYS A 65 6.57 -7.93 21.24
C LYS A 65 5.34 -8.63 21.79
N PHE A 66 5.32 -9.95 21.69
CA PHE A 66 4.24 -10.79 22.19
C PHE A 66 4.69 -11.51 23.45
N SER A 67 3.91 -11.45 24.52
CA SER A 67 4.17 -12.29 25.69
C SER A 67 3.73 -13.71 25.36
N THR A 68 4.59 -14.68 25.66
CA THR A 68 4.35 -16.08 25.33
C THR A 68 4.96 -17.01 26.38
N SER A 69 4.75 -18.31 26.23
CA SER A 69 5.43 -19.38 26.96
C SER A 69 6.00 -20.35 25.93
N ILE A 70 7.22 -20.84 26.14
CA ILE A 70 7.85 -21.77 25.19
C ILE A 70 7.25 -23.17 25.39
N GLU A 71 6.64 -23.72 24.34
CA GLU A 71 6.13 -25.10 24.35
C GLU A 71 7.16 -26.09 23.79
N SER A 72 7.15 -27.31 24.33
CA SER A 72 7.94 -28.44 23.83
C SER A 72 7.20 -29.75 24.08
N ASN A 73 7.34 -30.69 23.13
CA ASN A 73 6.86 -32.07 23.29
C ASN A 73 7.98 -33.03 23.73
N ASP A 74 9.22 -32.56 23.79
CA ASP A 74 10.36 -33.37 24.21
C ASP A 74 10.42 -33.42 25.75
N ASP A 75 10.93 -34.51 26.31
CA ASP A 75 11.14 -34.57 27.76
C ASP A 75 12.25 -33.59 28.14
N VAL A 76 11.88 -32.44 28.69
CA VAL A 76 12.78 -31.39 29.18
C VAL A 76 13.83 -31.87 30.20
N ARG A 77 13.72 -33.11 30.70
CA ARG A 77 14.64 -33.76 31.64
C ARG A 77 15.75 -34.56 30.97
N GLU A 78 15.62 -34.94 29.70
CA GLU A 78 16.56 -35.82 28.99
C GLU A 78 17.00 -35.25 27.62
N ASP A 79 18.22 -35.61 27.20
CA ASP A 79 18.98 -35.29 25.97
C ASP A 79 18.69 -33.99 25.20
N HIS A 80 19.70 -33.12 25.17
CA HIS A 80 19.76 -31.91 24.33
C HIS A 80 20.20 -32.28 22.91
N PRO A 81 19.66 -31.64 21.86
CA PRO A 81 18.81 -30.45 21.84
C PRO A 81 17.29 -30.72 21.99
N ILE A 82 16.56 -29.75 22.55
CA ILE A 82 15.10 -29.79 22.75
C ILE A 82 14.42 -28.97 21.64
N ASN A 83 13.41 -29.54 20.97
CA ASN A 83 12.59 -28.82 20.02
C ASN A 83 11.56 -27.96 20.74
N ILE A 84 11.43 -26.72 20.27
CA ILE A 84 10.46 -25.77 20.81
C ILE A 84 9.55 -25.25 19.70
N TYR A 85 8.34 -24.87 20.08
CA TYR A 85 7.40 -24.25 19.16
C TYR A 85 6.49 -23.25 19.87
N ASP A 86 5.91 -22.34 19.08
CA ASP A 86 4.96 -21.35 19.56
C ASP A 86 4.02 -20.92 18.41
N ILE A 87 2.83 -20.46 18.77
CA ILE A 87 1.82 -19.97 17.83
C ILE A 87 1.38 -18.58 18.26
N LEU A 88 1.68 -17.60 17.43
CA LEU A 88 1.31 -16.20 17.65
C LEU A 88 0.24 -15.74 16.65
N HIS A 89 -0.44 -14.66 17.01
CA HIS A 89 -1.44 -14.02 16.15
C HIS A 89 -1.26 -12.51 16.16
N ILE A 90 -1.00 -11.91 14.99
CA ILE A 90 -0.86 -10.47 14.83
C ILE A 90 -2.22 -9.86 14.53
N ASN A 91 -2.76 -9.10 15.50
CA ASN A 91 -4.04 -8.38 15.38
C ASN A 91 -3.88 -6.87 15.13
N HIS A 92 -2.67 -6.33 15.15
CA HIS A 92 -2.42 -4.88 15.04
C HIS A 92 -2.48 -4.38 13.59
N PHE A 93 -2.40 -5.30 12.63
CA PHE A 93 -2.38 -5.02 11.21
C PHE A 93 -3.65 -5.57 10.56
N SER A 94 -4.20 -4.79 9.65
CA SER A 94 -5.35 -5.17 8.82
C SER A 94 -4.93 -6.07 7.66
N LEU A 95 -3.69 -5.91 7.20
CA LEU A 95 -3.07 -6.73 6.17
C LEU A 95 -1.57 -6.75 6.39
N ILE A 96 -0.95 -7.92 6.28
CA ILE A 96 0.48 -8.11 6.56
C ILE A 96 1.17 -8.59 5.28
N THR A 97 2.22 -7.88 4.89
CA THR A 97 3.02 -8.18 3.68
C THR A 97 4.28 -8.95 3.99
N ASP A 98 4.90 -8.73 5.16
CA ASP A 98 6.11 -9.41 5.59
C ASP A 98 6.17 -9.56 7.12
N VAL A 99 6.84 -10.62 7.57
CA VAL A 99 7.22 -10.86 8.96
C VAL A 99 8.66 -11.33 8.99
N SER A 100 9.50 -10.62 9.73
CA SER A 100 10.95 -10.84 9.78
C SER A 100 11.50 -10.67 11.20
N ASP A 101 12.80 -10.95 11.36
CA ASP A 101 13.56 -10.73 12.60
C ASP A 101 12.93 -11.38 13.86
N ILE A 102 12.37 -12.59 13.70
CA ILE A 102 11.76 -13.32 14.81
C ILE A 102 12.86 -13.77 15.77
N THR A 103 12.73 -13.40 17.04
CA THR A 103 13.68 -13.76 18.09
C THR A 103 12.98 -13.84 19.44
N TYR A 104 13.30 -14.85 20.25
CA TYR A 104 12.90 -14.87 21.65
C TYR A 104 13.68 -13.84 22.45
N VAL A 105 13.01 -13.12 23.34
CA VAL A 105 13.63 -12.19 24.27
C VAL A 105 13.07 -12.41 25.67
N PHE A 106 13.93 -12.30 26.67
CA PHE A 106 13.61 -12.55 28.06
C PHE A 106 13.80 -11.28 28.86
N GLU A 107 12.77 -10.88 29.59
CA GLU A 107 12.77 -9.69 30.42
C GLU A 107 12.85 -10.05 31.91
N ASP A 108 13.84 -9.50 32.61
CA ASP A 108 13.99 -9.68 34.06
C ASP A 108 13.07 -8.75 34.88
N TYR A 109 13.10 -8.88 36.20
CA TYR A 109 12.28 -8.07 37.12
C TYR A 109 12.69 -6.58 37.16
N LEU A 110 13.85 -6.22 36.64
CA LEU A 110 14.34 -4.85 36.50
C LEU A 110 14.00 -4.25 35.12
N GLY A 111 13.45 -5.05 34.20
CA GLY A 111 13.13 -4.66 32.84
C GLY A 111 14.30 -4.79 31.85
N ASN A 112 15.40 -5.46 32.22
CA ASN A 112 16.49 -5.72 31.29
C ASN A 112 16.09 -6.82 30.31
N ILE A 113 16.38 -6.62 29.03
CA ILE A 113 16.04 -7.55 27.94
C ILE A 113 17.29 -8.28 27.49
N THR A 114 17.22 -9.61 27.46
CA THR A 114 18.28 -10.49 26.94
C THR A 114 17.74 -11.31 25.77
N GLU A 115 18.49 -11.42 24.68
CA GLU A 115 18.11 -12.24 23.51
C GLU A 115 18.21 -13.73 23.81
N GLY A 116 17.32 -14.52 23.20
CA GLY A 116 17.25 -15.97 23.43
C GLY A 116 18.50 -16.72 22.98
N SER A 117 19.26 -16.17 22.04
CA SER A 117 20.56 -16.71 21.61
C SER A 117 21.55 -16.81 22.78
N TYR A 118 21.49 -15.88 23.75
CA TYR A 118 22.29 -15.95 24.98
C TYR A 118 21.97 -17.21 25.79
N TYR A 119 20.69 -17.58 25.83
CA TYR A 119 20.21 -18.78 26.52
C TYR A 119 20.23 -20.03 25.64
N GLY A 120 20.88 -19.99 24.48
CA GLY A 120 20.97 -21.14 23.57
C GLY A 120 19.65 -21.48 22.88
N ILE A 121 18.75 -20.50 22.75
CA ILE A 121 17.51 -20.62 21.98
C ILE A 121 17.72 -20.05 20.58
N ASP A 122 17.57 -20.90 19.58
CA ASP A 122 17.53 -20.51 18.17
C ASP A 122 16.12 -20.79 17.64
N ALA A 123 15.49 -19.80 17.03
CA ALA A 123 14.11 -19.88 16.57
C ALA A 123 13.93 -19.21 15.22
N TYR A 124 13.01 -19.76 14.43
CA TYR A 124 12.70 -19.29 13.09
C TYR A 124 11.20 -19.38 12.82
N MET A 125 10.75 -18.61 11.84
CA MET A 125 9.37 -18.67 11.34
C MET A 125 9.18 -19.96 10.54
N ASP A 126 8.36 -20.88 11.03
CA ASP A 126 8.02 -22.12 10.31
C ASP A 126 6.90 -21.87 9.29
N TYR A 127 5.91 -21.09 9.68
CA TYR A 127 4.76 -20.79 8.83
C TYR A 127 4.17 -19.42 9.16
N PHE A 128 3.69 -18.75 8.13
CA PHE A 128 2.95 -17.51 8.25
C PHE A 128 1.76 -17.49 7.29
N ASN A 129 0.64 -16.96 7.76
CA ASN A 129 -0.57 -16.78 6.97
C ASN A 129 -0.93 -15.30 6.88
N ASN A 130 -0.75 -14.71 5.70
CA ASN A 130 -1.01 -13.27 5.45
C ASN A 130 -2.44 -12.81 5.79
N TYR A 131 -3.44 -13.69 5.70
CA TYR A 131 -4.85 -13.34 5.87
C TYR A 131 -5.33 -13.45 7.32
N SER A 132 -4.84 -14.47 8.02
CA SER A 132 -5.20 -14.68 9.43
C SER A 132 -4.20 -14.06 10.41
N GLY A 133 -3.05 -13.56 9.95
CA GLY A 133 -2.01 -13.06 10.85
C GLY A 133 -1.41 -14.12 11.78
N LYS A 134 -1.70 -15.40 11.55
CA LYS A 134 -1.20 -16.52 12.33
C LYS A 134 0.26 -16.82 11.95
N ILE A 135 1.11 -16.87 12.96
CA ILE A 135 2.52 -17.26 12.83
C ILE A 135 2.74 -18.55 13.63
N SER A 136 3.42 -19.50 13.01
CA SER A 136 3.98 -20.68 13.68
C SER A 136 5.48 -20.48 13.77
N ILE A 137 6.01 -20.55 14.99
CA ILE A 137 7.43 -20.44 15.29
C ILE A 137 7.92 -21.82 15.69
N LYS A 138 9.09 -22.20 15.21
CA LYS A 138 9.82 -23.38 15.65
C LYS A 138 11.23 -23.01 16.02
N GLY A 139 11.86 -23.83 16.83
CA GLY A 139 13.23 -23.61 17.22
C GLY A 139 13.82 -24.78 17.97
N THR A 140 15.02 -24.56 18.47
CA THR A 140 15.71 -25.48 19.35
C THR A 140 16.28 -24.75 20.56
N TYR A 141 16.21 -25.41 21.71
CA TYR A 141 16.97 -25.07 22.88
C TYR A 141 18.19 -26.00 22.99
N THR A 142 19.37 -25.40 23.08
CA THR A 142 20.62 -26.10 23.37
C THR A 142 21.24 -25.49 24.61
N ARG A 143 21.57 -26.30 25.62
CA ARG A 143 22.17 -25.78 26.86
C ARG A 143 23.39 -24.90 26.58
N PRO A 144 23.41 -23.66 27.11
CA PRO A 144 24.56 -22.79 26.97
C PRO A 144 25.75 -23.38 27.74
N GLY A 145 26.89 -23.54 27.06
CA GLY A 145 28.09 -24.16 27.66
C GLY A 145 28.66 -23.39 28.86
N PHE A 146 28.31 -22.11 29.04
CA PHE A 146 28.73 -21.29 30.18
C PHE A 146 27.84 -21.47 31.42
N GLN A 147 26.65 -22.08 31.28
CA GLN A 147 25.69 -22.38 32.36
C GLN A 147 25.01 -23.74 32.11
N PRO A 148 25.73 -24.86 32.31
CA PRO A 148 25.24 -26.21 31.95
C PRO A 148 24.08 -26.72 32.82
N GLU A 149 23.84 -26.08 33.97
CA GLU A 149 22.73 -26.37 34.88
C GLU A 149 21.44 -25.65 34.49
N LEU A 150 21.52 -24.61 33.64
CA LEU A 150 20.36 -23.83 33.24
C LEU A 150 19.45 -24.69 32.35
N THR A 151 18.20 -24.86 32.75
CA THR A 151 17.18 -25.53 31.94
C THR A 151 16.24 -24.52 31.31
N LEU A 152 15.54 -24.94 30.25
CA LEU A 152 14.49 -24.15 29.63
C LEU A 152 13.39 -23.76 30.64
N MET A 153 13.09 -24.65 31.59
CA MET A 153 12.09 -24.42 32.64
C MET A 153 12.55 -23.36 33.66
N ASP A 154 13.86 -23.30 33.97
CA ASP A 154 14.41 -22.27 34.85
C ASP A 154 14.29 -20.88 34.19
N ILE A 155 14.53 -20.80 32.87
CA ILE A 155 14.42 -19.56 32.11
C ILE A 155 12.96 -19.08 32.08
N ASP A 156 12.02 -19.95 31.68
CA ASP A 156 10.61 -19.59 31.51
C ASP A 156 9.91 -19.29 32.85
N SER A 157 10.36 -19.88 33.95
CA SER A 157 9.83 -19.60 35.29
C SER A 157 10.40 -18.34 35.95
N ALA A 158 11.64 -17.96 35.63
CA ALA A 158 12.30 -16.82 36.24
C ALA A 158 12.14 -15.50 35.46
N LEU A 159 11.95 -15.59 34.14
CA LEU A 159 11.94 -14.44 33.24
C LEU A 159 10.61 -14.35 32.50
N LYS A 160 10.22 -13.13 32.11
CA LYS A 160 9.08 -12.94 31.22
C LYS A 160 9.49 -13.24 29.79
N THR A 161 9.05 -14.39 29.29
CA THR A 161 9.29 -14.80 27.91
C THR A 161 8.46 -13.98 26.93
N LYS A 162 9.13 -13.44 25.91
CA LYS A 162 8.48 -12.71 24.82
C LYS A 162 9.06 -13.14 23.48
N VAL A 163 8.26 -13.06 22.44
CA VAL A 163 8.74 -13.09 21.06
C VAL A 163 8.76 -11.67 20.52
N LYS A 164 9.92 -11.28 20.02
CA LYS A 164 10.16 -10.05 19.29
C LYS A 164 10.16 -10.36 17.80
N LEU A 165 9.48 -9.55 16.99
CA LEU A 165 9.47 -9.69 15.54
C LEU A 165 9.21 -8.34 14.86
N SER A 166 9.59 -8.22 13.60
CA SER A 166 9.29 -7.09 12.73
C SER A 166 8.12 -7.44 11.82
N VAL A 167 7.09 -6.58 11.78
CA VAL A 167 5.92 -6.76 10.90
C VAL A 167 5.86 -5.61 9.92
N THR A 168 5.72 -5.91 8.63
CA THR A 168 5.42 -4.91 7.60
C THR A 168 4.01 -5.10 7.08
N GLY A 169 3.22 -4.02 7.00
CA GLY A 169 1.85 -4.09 6.52
C GLY A 169 1.05 -2.81 6.72
N LEU A 170 -0.29 -2.93 6.64
CA LEU A 170 -1.25 -1.85 6.87
C LEU A 170 -1.73 -1.88 8.32
N ALA A 171 -1.22 -0.99 9.17
CA ALA A 171 -1.61 -0.88 10.57
C ALA A 171 -3.09 -0.47 10.72
N ASN A 172 -3.80 -1.05 11.69
CA ASN A 172 -5.25 -0.81 11.90
C ASN A 172 -5.59 0.63 12.27
N GLU A 173 -4.66 1.35 12.89
CA GLU A 173 -4.88 2.73 13.36
C GLU A 173 -4.77 3.77 12.23
N VAL A 174 -4.24 3.38 11.07
CA VAL A 174 -4.06 4.26 9.92
C VAL A 174 -5.31 4.19 9.04
N ASN A 175 -5.95 5.34 8.82
CA ASN A 175 -7.06 5.46 7.87
C ASN A 175 -6.54 5.29 6.43
N THR A 176 -6.48 4.04 5.98
CA THR A 176 -5.92 3.64 4.69
C THR A 176 -7.02 3.60 3.62
N PRO A 177 -6.84 4.28 2.47
CA PRO A 177 -7.81 4.22 1.38
C PRO A 177 -8.03 2.79 0.85
N SER A 178 -9.24 2.47 0.42
CA SER A 178 -9.60 1.12 -0.05
C SER A 178 -8.75 0.67 -1.24
N TRP A 179 -8.36 1.59 -2.13
CA TRP A 179 -7.50 1.25 -3.26
C TRP A 179 -6.14 0.68 -2.82
N VAL A 180 -5.59 1.14 -1.69
CA VAL A 180 -4.34 0.60 -1.15
C VAL A 180 -4.52 -0.84 -0.69
N TYR A 181 -5.62 -1.16 0.00
CA TYR A 181 -5.94 -2.54 0.39
C TYR A 181 -5.97 -3.46 -0.81
N TYR A 182 -6.75 -3.10 -1.84
CA TYR A 182 -6.85 -3.90 -3.06
C TYR A 182 -5.51 -4.05 -3.78
N LEU A 183 -4.67 -3.01 -3.79
CA LEU A 183 -3.34 -3.08 -4.39
C LEU A 183 -2.44 -4.09 -3.67
N VAL A 184 -2.41 -4.04 -2.34
CA VAL A 184 -1.59 -4.92 -1.51
C VAL A 184 -2.11 -6.37 -1.58
N GLU A 185 -3.43 -6.57 -1.45
CA GLU A 185 -4.04 -7.89 -1.61
C GLU A 185 -3.80 -8.48 -3.00
N GLY A 186 -3.78 -7.64 -4.04
CA GLY A 186 -3.42 -8.07 -5.39
C GLY A 186 -2.02 -8.67 -5.45
N CYS A 187 -1.05 -8.03 -4.79
CA CYS A 187 0.34 -8.51 -4.72
C CYS A 187 0.47 -9.78 -3.87
N ILE A 188 -0.23 -9.87 -2.74
CA ILE A 188 -0.26 -11.09 -1.89
C ILE A 188 -0.87 -12.27 -2.65
N ASN A 189 -1.99 -12.05 -3.36
CA ASN A 189 -2.60 -13.11 -4.16
C ASN A 189 -1.69 -13.58 -5.30
N TYR A 190 -0.93 -12.67 -5.90
CA TYR A 190 0.03 -13.03 -6.94
C TYR A 190 1.14 -13.94 -6.40
N VAL A 191 1.74 -13.59 -5.27
CA VAL A 191 2.78 -14.42 -4.60
C VAL A 191 2.22 -15.79 -4.19
N ASN A 192 0.95 -15.84 -3.80
CA ASN A 192 0.24 -17.08 -3.48
C ASN A 192 -0.26 -17.87 -4.71
N ASN A 193 0.18 -17.51 -5.93
CA ASN A 193 -0.21 -18.12 -7.21
C ASN A 193 -1.72 -18.05 -7.54
N ASN A 194 -2.47 -17.16 -6.88
CA ASN A 194 -3.87 -16.88 -7.18
C ASN A 194 -3.98 -15.73 -8.19
N TYR A 195 -3.47 -15.96 -9.41
CA TYR A 195 -3.30 -14.93 -10.44
C TYR A 195 -4.59 -14.22 -10.84
N ARG A 196 -5.71 -14.96 -10.88
CA ARG A 196 -7.01 -14.39 -11.22
C ARG A 196 -7.46 -13.38 -10.16
N MET A 197 -7.35 -13.74 -8.88
CA MET A 197 -7.69 -12.83 -7.78
C MET A 197 -6.71 -11.66 -7.71
N ALA A 198 -5.43 -11.91 -8.00
CA ALA A 198 -4.41 -10.88 -8.08
C ALA A 198 -4.79 -9.79 -9.09
N LEU A 199 -5.15 -10.19 -10.32
CA LEU A 199 -5.60 -9.29 -11.38
C LEU A 199 -6.89 -8.56 -10.99
N PHE A 200 -7.87 -9.29 -10.44
CA PHE A 200 -9.12 -8.69 -9.97
C PHE A 200 -8.87 -7.58 -8.95
N ASN A 201 -8.01 -7.84 -7.97
CA ASN A 201 -7.68 -6.89 -6.91
C ASN A 201 -6.89 -5.68 -7.42
N ILE A 202 -5.89 -5.83 -8.30
CA ILE A 202 -5.19 -4.65 -8.83
C ILE A 202 -6.11 -3.76 -9.69
N PHE A 203 -7.06 -4.35 -10.43
CA PHE A 203 -8.05 -3.56 -11.16
C PHE A 203 -9.04 -2.88 -10.21
N ALA A 204 -9.50 -3.58 -9.17
CA ALA A 204 -10.33 -2.99 -8.12
C ALA A 204 -9.62 -1.82 -7.42
N SER A 205 -8.29 -1.91 -7.22
CA SER A 205 -7.47 -0.79 -6.74
C SER A 205 -7.60 0.43 -7.64
N LEU A 206 -7.39 0.28 -8.96
CA LEU A 206 -7.50 1.41 -9.89
C LEU A 206 -8.92 2.01 -9.90
N ASP A 207 -9.95 1.17 -9.89
CA ASP A 207 -11.35 1.60 -9.87
C ASP A 207 -11.64 2.44 -8.61
N ASN A 208 -11.29 1.89 -7.43
CA ASN A 208 -11.50 2.59 -6.16
C ASN A 208 -10.72 3.90 -6.09
N PHE A 209 -9.48 3.90 -6.61
CA PHE A 209 -8.69 5.14 -6.70
C PHE A 209 -9.40 6.20 -7.55
N ILE A 210 -9.94 5.83 -8.72
CA ILE A 210 -10.68 6.76 -9.59
C ILE A 210 -11.93 7.29 -8.89
N GLU A 211 -12.70 6.42 -8.23
CA GLU A 211 -13.92 6.85 -7.52
C GLU A 211 -13.61 7.77 -6.33
N ASP A 212 -12.59 7.44 -5.54
CA ASP A 212 -12.16 8.26 -4.41
C ASP A 212 -11.68 9.64 -4.89
N MET A 213 -10.88 9.70 -5.97
CA MET A 213 -10.43 10.97 -6.55
C MET A 213 -11.59 11.82 -7.09
N ILE A 214 -12.58 11.21 -7.75
CA ILE A 214 -13.78 11.94 -8.20
C ILE A 214 -14.58 12.47 -7.00
N ARG A 215 -14.71 11.69 -5.92
CA ARG A 215 -15.42 12.10 -4.71
C ARG A 215 -14.73 13.29 -4.05
N GLU A 216 -13.42 13.25 -3.89
CA GLU A 216 -12.64 14.36 -3.32
C GLU A 216 -12.76 15.64 -4.17
N ILE A 217 -12.72 15.52 -5.51
CA ILE A 217 -12.96 16.65 -6.43
C ILE A 217 -14.38 17.20 -6.26
N LEU A 218 -15.38 16.33 -6.13
CA LEU A 218 -16.77 16.73 -5.91
C LEU A 218 -16.93 17.47 -4.58
N ASP A 219 -16.39 16.93 -3.48
CA ASP A 219 -16.46 17.52 -2.15
C ASP A 219 -15.79 18.90 -2.12
N TYR A 220 -14.65 19.04 -2.81
CA TYR A 220 -14.00 20.33 -3.03
C TYR A 220 -14.95 21.33 -3.71
N TYR A 221 -15.60 20.94 -4.81
CA TYR A 221 -16.50 21.83 -5.54
C TYR A 221 -17.76 22.19 -4.75
N LEU A 222 -18.32 21.23 -3.98
CA LEU A 222 -19.44 21.47 -3.08
C LEU A 222 -19.08 22.45 -1.96
N MET A 223 -17.89 22.30 -1.35
CA MET A 223 -17.41 23.21 -0.31
C MET A 223 -17.24 24.63 -0.85
N ASN A 224 -16.66 24.78 -2.05
CA ASN A 224 -16.49 26.09 -2.67
C ASN A 224 -17.83 26.70 -3.10
N TYR A 225 -18.76 25.91 -3.63
CA TYR A 225 -20.10 26.37 -3.95
C TYR A 225 -20.84 26.87 -2.71
N LYS A 226 -20.74 26.17 -1.58
CA LYS A 226 -21.31 26.61 -0.30
C LYS A 226 -20.70 27.93 0.17
N ARG A 227 -19.36 28.02 0.23
CA ARG A 227 -18.66 29.27 0.58
C ARG A 227 -19.05 30.43 -0.33
N PHE A 228 -19.21 30.14 -1.63
CA PHE A 228 -19.58 31.12 -2.64
C PHE A 228 -21.01 31.66 -2.42
N LEU A 229 -21.97 30.80 -2.06
CA LEU A 229 -23.33 31.22 -1.68
C LEU A 229 -23.36 32.05 -0.39
N ASP A 230 -22.51 31.71 0.58
CA ASP A 230 -22.49 32.39 1.89
C ASP A 230 -21.87 33.81 1.81
N THR A 231 -21.07 34.11 0.78
CA THR A 231 -20.23 35.32 0.73
C THR A 231 -20.73 36.41 -0.22
N TYR A 232 -21.57 36.10 -1.21
CA TYR A 232 -21.87 37.02 -2.32
C TYR A 232 -23.37 37.24 -2.55
N VAL A 233 -23.76 38.48 -2.89
CA VAL A 233 -25.12 38.90 -3.25
C VAL A 233 -25.29 38.92 -4.78
N ASP A 234 -26.43 38.40 -5.26
CA ASP A 234 -26.73 37.86 -6.60
C ASP A 234 -26.54 38.76 -7.87
N ASP A 235 -26.02 39.99 -7.77
CA ASP A 235 -26.17 41.00 -8.85
C ASP A 235 -24.97 41.23 -9.79
N ASN A 236 -23.93 40.38 -9.75
CA ASN A 236 -22.75 40.52 -10.63
C ASN A 236 -22.70 39.44 -11.73
N LYS A 237 -22.51 39.83 -13.00
CA LYS A 237 -22.32 38.91 -14.14
C LYS A 237 -21.18 37.90 -13.90
N ALA A 238 -20.07 38.35 -13.30
CA ALA A 238 -18.96 37.45 -12.97
C ALA A 238 -19.35 36.41 -11.92
N TYR A 239 -20.26 36.77 -11.00
CA TYR A 239 -20.78 35.86 -9.99
C TYR A 239 -21.68 34.80 -10.62
N LEU A 240 -22.57 35.18 -11.54
CA LEU A 240 -23.42 34.22 -12.26
C LEU A 240 -22.58 33.22 -13.06
N GLU A 241 -21.51 33.69 -13.71
CA GLU A 241 -20.60 32.82 -14.45
C GLU A 241 -19.83 31.83 -13.57
N ALA A 242 -19.39 32.24 -12.37
CA ALA A 242 -18.73 31.36 -11.42
C ALA A 242 -19.69 30.34 -10.79
N LYS A 243 -20.93 30.77 -10.48
CA LYS A 243 -22.01 29.90 -10.00
C LYS A 243 -22.32 28.80 -11.02
N ILE A 244 -22.53 29.16 -12.29
CA ILE A 244 -22.78 28.21 -13.38
C ILE A 244 -21.61 27.24 -13.53
N TYR A 245 -20.37 27.76 -13.51
CA TYR A 245 -19.18 26.92 -13.59
C TYR A 245 -19.13 25.85 -12.47
N LEU A 246 -19.37 26.25 -11.21
CA LEU A 246 -19.38 25.32 -10.08
C LEU A 246 -20.53 24.31 -10.18
N GLN A 247 -21.73 24.75 -10.58
CA GLN A 247 -22.87 23.86 -10.80
C GLN A 247 -22.59 22.82 -11.89
N ASP A 248 -21.94 23.24 -12.99
CA ASP A 248 -21.55 22.33 -14.07
C ASP A 248 -20.49 21.33 -13.60
N LYS A 249 -19.51 21.76 -12.80
CA LYS A 249 -18.51 20.86 -12.20
C LYS A 249 -19.15 19.84 -11.27
N ILE A 250 -19.99 20.28 -10.33
CA ILE A 250 -20.73 19.41 -9.42
C ILE A 250 -21.56 18.39 -10.20
N LYS A 251 -22.33 18.85 -11.18
CA LYS A 251 -23.18 17.98 -12.01
C LYS A 251 -22.38 16.95 -12.80
N ASN A 252 -21.18 17.29 -13.26
CA ASN A 252 -20.33 16.36 -14.00
C ASN A 252 -19.69 15.31 -13.09
N CYS A 253 -19.21 15.72 -11.91
CA CYS A 253 -18.60 14.83 -10.93
C CYS A 253 -19.63 13.94 -10.22
N SER A 254 -20.87 14.40 -10.02
CA SER A 254 -21.94 13.64 -9.34
C SER A 254 -22.60 12.55 -10.19
N ARG A 255 -22.11 12.31 -11.42
CA ARG A 255 -22.65 11.27 -12.31
C ARG A 255 -21.89 9.97 -12.10
N ASP A 256 -22.47 9.10 -11.28
CA ASP A 256 -21.84 7.82 -10.91
C ASP A 256 -21.74 6.84 -12.08
N ASN A 257 -22.73 6.84 -12.99
CA ASN A 257 -22.85 5.87 -14.11
C ASN A 257 -21.89 6.13 -15.29
N ARG A 258 -20.90 7.03 -15.14
CA ARG A 258 -19.92 7.31 -16.21
C ARG A 258 -18.87 6.22 -16.29
N ARG A 259 -18.31 6.03 -17.49
CA ARG A 259 -17.21 5.07 -17.69
C ARG A 259 -15.97 5.52 -16.92
N LEU A 260 -15.21 4.57 -16.39
CA LEU A 260 -13.97 4.85 -15.63
C LEU A 260 -12.97 5.66 -16.45
N VAL A 261 -12.85 5.37 -17.75
CA VAL A 261 -12.02 6.13 -18.70
C VAL A 261 -12.38 7.63 -18.69
N GLU A 262 -13.67 7.96 -18.67
CA GLU A 262 -14.15 9.35 -18.66
C GLU A 262 -13.85 10.02 -17.32
N LYS A 263 -14.06 9.30 -16.21
CA LYS A 263 -13.72 9.78 -14.86
C LYS A 263 -12.22 10.06 -14.74
N LEU A 264 -11.37 9.14 -15.20
CA LEU A 264 -9.91 9.30 -15.19
C LEU A 264 -9.45 10.51 -16.01
N LYS A 265 -10.03 10.72 -17.20
CA LYS A 265 -9.75 11.90 -18.02
C LYS A 265 -10.07 13.20 -17.29
N ASP A 266 -11.20 13.24 -16.58
CA ASP A 266 -11.59 14.42 -15.81
C ASP A 266 -10.61 14.66 -14.66
N ILE A 267 -10.27 13.62 -13.88
CA ILE A 267 -9.26 13.71 -12.82
C ILE A 267 -7.97 14.30 -13.37
N MET A 268 -7.42 13.72 -14.44
CA MET A 268 -6.20 14.20 -15.09
C MET A 268 -6.31 15.67 -15.51
N SER A 269 -7.45 16.08 -16.06
CA SER A 269 -7.69 17.48 -16.44
C SER A 269 -7.73 18.42 -15.23
N GLU A 270 -8.33 18.00 -14.11
CA GLU A 270 -8.41 18.79 -12.87
C GLU A 270 -7.01 18.98 -12.26
N VAL A 271 -6.14 17.98 -12.33
CA VAL A 271 -4.74 18.09 -11.88
C VAL A 271 -3.77 18.63 -12.96
N ASN A 272 -4.29 19.24 -14.03
CA ASN A 272 -3.51 19.83 -15.13
C ASN A 272 -2.63 18.86 -15.95
N ILE A 273 -2.92 17.56 -15.88
CA ILE A 273 -2.36 16.54 -16.76
C ILE A 273 -3.17 16.52 -18.05
N LYS A 274 -2.79 17.35 -19.02
CA LYS A 274 -3.49 17.51 -20.29
C LYS A 274 -2.73 16.85 -21.44
N GLY A 275 -3.45 16.25 -22.38
CA GLY A 275 -2.87 15.51 -23.51
C GLY A 275 -2.04 16.33 -24.51
N ASN A 276 -2.07 17.66 -24.40
CA ASN A 276 -1.23 18.58 -25.17
C ASN A 276 -0.05 19.14 -24.35
N ASN A 277 0.10 18.77 -23.08
CA ASN A 277 1.24 19.15 -22.26
C ASN A 277 2.40 18.19 -22.54
N PRO A 278 3.53 18.67 -23.12
CA PRO A 278 4.69 17.82 -23.41
C PRO A 278 5.26 17.11 -22.17
N SER A 279 5.02 17.64 -20.97
CA SER A 279 5.48 17.05 -19.72
C SER A 279 4.74 15.76 -19.34
N PHE A 280 3.58 15.47 -19.93
CA PHE A 280 2.73 14.31 -19.61
C PHE A 280 2.39 13.42 -20.82
N GLN A 281 3.16 13.55 -21.90
CA GLN A 281 2.84 12.89 -23.16
C GLN A 281 2.86 11.36 -23.02
N GLN A 282 3.76 10.80 -22.21
CA GLN A 282 3.88 9.35 -22.06
C GLN A 282 2.74 8.76 -21.23
N LEU A 283 2.43 9.38 -20.09
CA LEU A 283 1.24 9.04 -19.30
C LEU A 283 -0.05 9.13 -20.13
N CYS A 284 -0.19 10.16 -20.98
CA CYS A 284 -1.36 10.28 -21.86
C CYS A 284 -1.43 9.17 -22.91
N ASN A 285 -0.29 8.62 -23.34
CA ASN A 285 -0.25 7.47 -24.25
C ASN A 285 -0.67 6.19 -23.53
N ILE A 286 -0.19 5.96 -22.29
CA ILE A 286 -0.63 4.83 -21.44
C ILE A 286 -2.15 4.89 -21.27
N TYR A 287 -2.67 6.05 -20.89
CA TYR A 287 -4.11 6.25 -20.74
C TYR A 287 -4.91 5.96 -22.03
N LYS A 288 -4.42 6.40 -23.20
CA LYS A 288 -5.15 6.23 -24.47
C LYS A 288 -5.11 4.81 -25.01
N ILE A 289 -3.98 4.13 -24.85
CA ILE A 289 -3.67 2.86 -25.52
C ILE A 289 -3.83 1.71 -24.53
N GLU A 290 -3.09 1.75 -23.42
CA GLU A 290 -2.95 0.63 -22.49
C GLU A 290 -4.14 0.51 -21.55
N PHE A 291 -4.76 1.63 -21.13
CA PHE A 291 -5.95 1.58 -20.28
C PHE A 291 -7.11 0.82 -20.93
N LYS A 292 -7.29 0.92 -22.25
CA LYS A 292 -8.33 0.16 -22.96
C LYS A 292 -8.06 -1.35 -22.93
N LYS A 293 -6.79 -1.75 -23.01
CA LYS A 293 -6.40 -3.16 -22.89
C LYS A 293 -6.70 -3.63 -21.46
N ILE A 294 -6.27 -2.88 -20.46
CA ILE A 294 -6.57 -3.11 -19.04
C ILE A 294 -8.07 -3.26 -18.79
N GLU A 295 -8.89 -2.34 -19.28
CA GLU A 295 -10.35 -2.38 -19.14
C GLU A 295 -10.95 -3.64 -19.79
N THR A 296 -10.45 -4.03 -20.96
CA THR A 296 -10.87 -5.26 -21.65
C THR A 296 -10.54 -6.49 -20.81
N TYR A 297 -9.32 -6.59 -20.28
CA TYR A 297 -8.91 -7.71 -19.43
C TYR A 297 -9.70 -7.74 -18.11
N ARG A 298 -9.89 -6.59 -17.47
CA ARG A 298 -10.73 -6.44 -16.26
C ARG A 298 -12.12 -7.02 -16.49
N ASN A 299 -12.78 -6.63 -17.60
CA ASN A 299 -14.13 -7.09 -17.89
C ASN A 299 -14.17 -8.61 -18.11
N LYS A 300 -13.22 -9.18 -18.87
CA LYS A 300 -13.12 -10.63 -19.06
C LYS A 300 -12.94 -11.37 -17.71
N VAL A 301 -12.02 -10.91 -16.87
CA VAL A 301 -11.76 -11.49 -15.53
C VAL A 301 -13.00 -11.43 -14.63
N ALA A 302 -13.69 -10.28 -14.62
CA ALA A 302 -14.89 -10.06 -13.83
C ALA A 302 -16.08 -10.93 -14.28
N HIS A 303 -16.22 -11.18 -15.58
CA HIS A 303 -17.27 -12.05 -16.13
C HIS A 303 -16.89 -13.53 -16.15
N GLY A 304 -15.67 -13.89 -15.77
CA GLY A 304 -15.17 -15.27 -15.83
C GLY A 304 -15.05 -15.80 -17.25
N GLU A 305 -14.87 -14.89 -18.20
CA GLU A 305 -14.63 -15.24 -19.59
C GLU A 305 -13.19 -15.74 -19.79
N PRO A 306 -12.96 -16.69 -20.69
CA PRO A 306 -11.62 -17.09 -21.07
C PRO A 306 -10.86 -15.90 -21.70
N CYS A 307 -9.62 -15.69 -21.25
CA CYS A 307 -8.69 -14.77 -21.87
C CYS A 307 -7.80 -15.55 -22.84
N ASP A 308 -7.83 -15.19 -24.12
CA ASP A 308 -6.99 -15.82 -25.15
C ASP A 308 -5.48 -15.59 -24.90
N GLU A 309 -5.16 -14.50 -24.19
CA GLU A 309 -3.84 -14.17 -23.67
C GLU A 309 -3.99 -13.83 -22.18
N GLU A 310 -3.27 -14.54 -21.31
CA GLU A 310 -3.21 -14.18 -19.89
C GLU A 310 -2.50 -12.82 -19.75
N PRO A 311 -3.14 -11.81 -19.14
CA PRO A 311 -2.51 -10.52 -18.97
C PRO A 311 -1.29 -10.64 -18.06
N ASN A 312 -0.17 -10.04 -18.47
CA ASN A 312 1.03 -10.00 -17.67
C ASN A 312 0.77 -9.15 -16.41
N PHE A 313 0.78 -9.80 -15.24
CA PHE A 313 0.55 -9.13 -13.95
C PHE A 313 1.52 -7.97 -13.72
N GLY A 314 2.81 -8.17 -13.99
CA GLY A 314 3.83 -7.13 -13.82
C GLY A 314 3.59 -5.92 -14.70
N GLU A 315 3.15 -6.15 -15.95
CA GLU A 315 2.78 -5.07 -16.88
C GLU A 315 1.50 -4.34 -16.45
N SER A 316 0.49 -5.10 -16.01
CA SER A 316 -0.77 -4.51 -15.52
C SER A 316 -0.54 -3.66 -14.27
N LEU A 317 0.22 -4.19 -13.30
CA LEU A 317 0.60 -3.50 -12.08
C LEU A 317 1.44 -2.25 -12.39
N TYR A 318 2.37 -2.34 -13.34
CA TYR A 318 3.18 -1.22 -13.80
C TYR A 318 2.33 -0.05 -14.28
N TYR A 319 1.38 -0.30 -15.20
CA TYR A 319 0.54 0.78 -15.73
C TYR A 319 -0.40 1.36 -14.66
N ILE A 320 -0.97 0.52 -13.80
CA ILE A 320 -1.84 0.96 -12.69
C ILE A 320 -1.06 1.87 -11.73
N LEU A 321 0.12 1.43 -11.27
CA LEU A 321 0.97 2.23 -10.40
C LEU A 321 1.42 3.52 -11.09
N THR A 322 1.81 3.45 -12.37
CA THR A 322 2.19 4.64 -13.13
C THR A 322 1.07 5.66 -13.19
N ILE A 323 -0.17 5.24 -13.41
CA ILE A 323 -1.34 6.14 -13.40
C ILE A 323 -1.56 6.74 -12.01
N ILE A 324 -1.64 5.90 -10.98
CA ILE A 324 -1.93 6.33 -9.60
C ILE A 324 -0.85 7.32 -9.13
N LEU A 325 0.42 6.93 -9.22
CA LEU A 325 1.54 7.74 -8.75
C LEU A 325 1.67 9.03 -9.56
N SER A 326 1.45 8.99 -10.87
CA SER A 326 1.52 10.20 -11.69
C SER A 326 0.45 11.22 -11.34
N ILE A 327 -0.77 10.76 -11.03
CA ILE A 327 -1.87 11.64 -10.62
C ILE A 327 -1.60 12.20 -9.22
N LEU A 328 -1.20 11.34 -8.27
CA LEU A 328 -0.93 11.76 -6.89
C LEU A 328 0.21 12.79 -6.79
N ASN A 329 1.21 12.70 -7.66
CA ASN A 329 2.39 13.57 -7.63
C ASN A 329 2.39 14.67 -8.72
N VAL A 330 1.37 14.69 -9.59
CA VAL A 330 1.30 15.59 -10.76
C VAL A 330 2.60 15.55 -11.57
N PHE A 331 3.07 14.33 -11.86
CA PHE A 331 4.33 14.07 -12.54
C PHE A 331 4.20 12.89 -13.52
N ASP A 332 4.92 12.85 -14.65
CA ASP A 332 4.87 11.72 -15.59
C ASP A 332 5.89 10.63 -15.22
N PHE A 333 5.45 9.65 -14.42
CA PHE A 333 6.34 8.59 -13.89
C PHE A 333 6.95 7.71 -14.99
N GLU A 334 6.26 7.56 -16.13
CA GLU A 334 6.75 6.79 -17.28
C GLU A 334 8.00 7.42 -17.88
N LYS A 335 8.03 8.75 -17.92
CA LYS A 335 9.07 9.49 -18.64
C LYS A 335 10.43 9.43 -17.94
N ASP A 336 10.47 9.65 -16.62
CA ASP A 336 11.73 10.03 -15.95
C ASP A 336 11.92 9.50 -14.51
N GLN A 337 11.00 8.76 -13.86
CA GLN A 337 11.05 8.61 -12.39
C GLN A 337 10.97 7.21 -11.78
N TRP A 338 10.56 6.15 -12.47
CA TRP A 338 10.67 4.80 -11.88
C TRP A 338 12.09 4.47 -11.36
N GLN A 339 13.10 5.12 -11.96
CA GLN A 339 14.52 5.08 -11.58
C GLN A 339 14.83 5.63 -10.18
N ASN A 340 14.01 6.54 -9.66
CA ASN A 340 14.21 7.18 -8.35
C ASN A 340 13.38 6.55 -7.22
N ILE A 341 12.69 5.44 -7.53
CA ILE A 341 11.66 4.87 -6.65
C ILE A 341 12.00 3.43 -6.29
N ILE A 342 12.52 2.65 -7.25
CA ILE A 342 12.83 1.23 -7.04
C ILE A 342 14.35 1.03 -6.99
N ARG A 343 14.85 0.48 -5.87
CA ARG A 343 16.24 0.01 -5.74
C ARG A 343 16.47 -1.32 -6.46
#